data_AF-A0ABD0JD83-F1
#
_entry.id   AF-A0ABD0JD83-F1
#
_cell.length_a   1.000
_cell.length_b   1.000
_cell.length_c   1.000
_cell.angle_alpha   90.00
_cell.angle_beta   90.00
_cell.angle_gamma   90.00
#
_symmetry.space_group_name_H-M   'P 1'
#
loop_
_entity.id
_entity.type
_entity.pdbx_description
1 polymer ?
#
loop_
_entity_poly.entity_id
_entity_poly.type
_entity_poly.pdbx_seq_one_letter_code
_entity_poly.pdbx_strand_id
1 'polypeptide(L)'
;MGKSKEPTVVIEDEATGGDTVALKKQLGLMNGVGIIVGIIVGSGIFVSPKGVLLEAGSVGLCLVVWGLTGAICSIGAICYAELGTSILTSGADYGYIMNSYGDLPAFLFLWVCLVVIVPIGETQSPR
;
A
#
# COMPACT_ATOMS: atom_id res chain seq x y z
N MET A 1 -32.90 -12.76 17.24
CA MET A 1 -31.58 -12.44 17.84
C MET A 1 -30.54 -13.43 17.27
N GLY A 2 -30.26 -13.44 15.96
CA GLY A 2 -29.47 -12.40 15.29
C GLY A 2 -27.95 -12.59 15.52
N LYS A 3 -27.42 -13.83 15.40
CA LYS A 3 -25.96 -14.06 15.45
C LYS A 3 -25.37 -13.71 14.08
N SER A 4 -24.57 -12.65 14.08
CA SER A 4 -23.88 -12.10 12.91
C SER A 4 -22.95 -13.15 12.29
N LYS A 5 -23.07 -13.28 10.98
CA LYS A 5 -22.35 -14.21 10.12
C LYS A 5 -21.05 -13.51 9.72
N GLU A 6 -19.90 -13.92 10.26
CA GLU A 6 -18.60 -13.46 9.77
C GLU A 6 -18.37 -14.07 8.38
N PRO A 7 -18.00 -13.27 7.35
CA PRO A 7 -17.69 -13.82 6.05
C PRO A 7 -16.27 -14.39 6.12
N THR A 8 -16.17 -15.68 6.40
CA THR A 8 -14.98 -16.47 6.09
C THR A 8 -14.79 -16.40 4.58
N VAL A 9 -13.79 -15.64 4.13
CA VAL A 9 -13.34 -15.66 2.74
C VAL A 9 -12.72 -17.04 2.52
N VAL A 10 -13.51 -17.93 1.95
CA VAL A 10 -13.08 -19.26 1.54
C VAL A 10 -12.39 -19.08 0.19
N ILE A 11 -11.06 -19.14 0.18
CA ILE A 11 -10.30 -19.32 -1.05
C ILE A 11 -10.35 -20.83 -1.32
N GLU A 12 -11.19 -21.25 -2.26
CA GLU A 12 -11.19 -22.62 -2.77
C GLU A 12 -9.97 -22.78 -3.67
N ASP A 13 -8.88 -23.32 -3.12
CA ASP A 13 -7.69 -23.72 -3.86
C ASP A 13 -7.83 -25.21 -4.21
N GLU A 14 -8.34 -25.50 -5.40
CA GLU A 14 -8.38 -26.84 -6.00
C GLU A 14 -6.98 -27.21 -6.51
N ALA A 15 -6.10 -27.64 -5.61
CA ALA A 15 -4.88 -28.37 -5.96
C ALA A 15 -4.42 -29.31 -4.83
N THR A 16 -4.80 -30.58 -4.96
CA THR A 16 -4.08 -31.79 -4.50
C THR A 16 -3.52 -31.82 -3.05
N GLY A 17 -4.29 -32.47 -2.17
CA GLY A 17 -3.77 -33.47 -1.21
C GLY A 17 -2.90 -33.00 -0.03
N GLY A 18 -3.55 -32.88 1.14
CA GLY A 18 -2.92 -33.07 2.46
C GLY A 18 -2.32 -31.81 3.09
N ASP A 19 -2.94 -31.39 4.20
CA ASP A 19 -2.63 -30.23 5.05
C ASP A 19 -2.97 -28.85 4.44
N THR A 20 -4.13 -28.33 4.84
CA THR A 20 -4.48 -26.92 4.63
C THR A 20 -3.45 -26.04 5.33
N VAL A 21 -2.50 -25.50 4.58
CA VAL A 21 -1.50 -24.54 5.08
C VAL A 21 -2.22 -23.23 5.40
N ALA A 22 -2.75 -23.12 6.62
CA ALA A 22 -3.39 -21.92 7.11
C ALA A 22 -2.34 -20.98 7.74
N LEU A 23 -2.23 -19.76 7.23
CA LEU A 23 -1.37 -18.74 7.84
C LEU A 23 -1.90 -18.39 9.23
N LYS A 24 -1.03 -18.52 10.24
CA LYS A 24 -1.35 -18.09 11.60
C LYS A 24 -1.42 -16.57 11.63
N LYS A 25 -2.61 -16.00 11.87
CA LYS A 25 -2.80 -14.55 12.00
C LYS A 25 -2.12 -14.03 13.28
N GLN A 26 -0.81 -13.81 13.24
CA GLN A 26 0.00 -13.27 14.36
C GLN A 26 0.45 -11.82 14.15
N LEU A 27 -0.14 -11.10 13.19
CA LEU A 27 0.18 -9.68 13.00
C LEU A 27 -0.47 -8.85 14.11
N GLY A 28 0.31 -8.58 15.17
CA GLY A 28 -0.07 -7.65 16.23
C GLY A 28 0.13 -6.19 15.83
N LEU A 29 -0.43 -5.27 16.62
CA LEU A 29 -0.37 -3.83 16.37
C LEU A 29 1.05 -3.32 16.15
N MET A 30 2.00 -3.70 17.04
CA MET A 30 3.36 -3.18 16.92
C MET A 30 4.12 -3.70 15.71
N ASN A 31 3.90 -4.96 15.35
CA ASN A 31 4.49 -5.54 14.15
C ASN A 31 3.91 -4.88 12.89
N GLY A 32 2.60 -4.58 12.89
CA GLY A 32 1.93 -3.84 11.82
C GLY A 32 2.50 -2.42 11.66
N VAL A 33 2.58 -1.65 12.75
CA VAL A 33 3.15 -0.29 12.71
C VAL A 33 4.60 -0.31 12.22
N GLY A 34 5.41 -1.26 12.68
CA GLY A 34 6.79 -1.42 12.24
C GLY A 34 6.91 -1.66 10.73
N ILE A 35 6.05 -2.50 10.16
CA ILE A 35 6.00 -2.73 8.70
C ILE A 35 5.62 -1.44 7.97
N ILE A 36 4.57 -0.73 8.42
CA ILE A 36 4.12 0.52 7.80
C ILE A 36 5.22 1.59 7.83
N VAL A 37 5.91 1.77 8.95
CA VAL A 37 7.03 2.72 9.05
C VAL A 37 8.18 2.31 8.11
N GLY A 38 8.48 1.01 8.02
CA GLY A 38 9.53 0.48 7.15
C GLY A 38 9.26 0.69 5.66
N ILE A 39 8.01 0.60 5.21
CA ILE A 39 7.66 0.87 3.80
C ILE A 39 7.59 2.37 3.47
N ILE A 40 7.24 3.23 4.44
CA ILE A 40 7.14 4.68 4.24
C ILE A 40 8.53 5.34 4.23
N VAL A 41 9.42 4.92 5.13
CA VAL A 41 10.77 5.50 5.25
C VAL A 41 11.70 4.85 4.23
N GLY A 42 11.75 5.43 3.01
CA GLY A 42 12.64 5.01 1.92
C GLY A 42 13.84 5.93 1.69
N SER A 43 14.60 5.65 0.62
CA SER A 43 15.77 6.45 0.19
C SER A 43 15.42 7.89 -0.20
N GLY A 44 14.15 8.17 -0.51
CA GLY A 44 13.66 9.49 -0.91
C GLY A 44 13.94 10.59 0.12
N ILE A 45 13.99 10.28 1.42
CA ILE A 45 14.27 11.27 2.48
C ILE A 45 15.66 11.91 2.35
N PHE A 46 16.62 11.25 1.70
CA PHE A 46 17.96 11.78 1.51
C PHE A 46 18.08 12.70 0.29
N VAL A 47 17.17 12.59 -0.68
CA VAL A 47 17.20 13.34 -1.93
C VAL A 47 16.21 14.51 -1.90
N SER A 48 15.00 14.28 -1.40
CA SER A 48 13.90 15.24 -1.43
C SER A 48 14.16 16.56 -0.68
N PRO A 49 14.85 16.61 0.49
CA PRO A 49 15.08 17.87 1.20
C PRO A 49 15.92 18.86 0.41
N LYS A 50 16.90 18.38 -0.38
CA LYS A 50 17.71 19.25 -1.25
C LYS A 50 16.85 19.87 -2.36
N GLY A 51 15.99 19.07 -2.99
CA GLY A 51 15.08 19.56 -4.03
C GLY A 51 14.11 20.61 -3.50
N VAL A 52 13.44 20.33 -2.36
CA VAL A 52 12.49 21.27 -1.76
C VAL A 52 13.19 22.56 -1.30
N LEU A 53 14.41 22.48 -0.76
CA LEU A 53 15.15 23.66 -0.32
C LEU A 53 15.57 24.55 -1.50
N LEU A 54 15.97 23.97 -2.63
CA LEU A 54 16.34 24.72 -3.83
C LEU A 54 15.15 25.48 -4.42
N GLU A 55 13.98 24.86 -4.46
CA GLU A 55 12.76 25.47 -5.00
C GLU A 55 12.10 26.46 -4.02
N ALA A 56 12.12 26.17 -2.71
CA ALA A 56 11.51 27.04 -1.70
C ALA A 56 12.38 28.26 -1.35
N GLY A 57 13.69 28.20 -1.58
CA GLY A 57 14.65 29.28 -1.33
C GLY A 57 14.89 29.63 0.15
N SER A 58 14.10 29.10 1.08
CA SER A 58 14.20 29.32 2.52
C SER A 58 13.88 28.07 3.33
N VAL A 59 14.66 27.85 4.40
CA VAL A 59 14.49 26.71 5.32
C VAL A 59 13.13 26.75 6.01
N GLY A 60 12.62 27.94 6.34
CA GLY A 60 11.31 28.10 6.99
C GLY A 60 10.16 27.63 6.09
N LEU A 61 10.19 27.99 4.80
CA LEU A 61 9.19 27.54 3.83
C LEU A 61 9.26 26.03 3.59
N CYS A 62 10.47 25.47 3.55
CA CYS A 62 10.67 24.02 3.42
C CYS A 62 10.00 23.23 4.55
N LEU A 63 10.13 23.68 5.81
CA LEU A 63 9.48 23.05 6.96
C LEU A 63 7.95 23.15 6.91
N VAL A 64 7.42 24.29 6.43
CA VAL A 64 5.96 24.46 6.25
C VAL A 64 5.43 23.51 5.18
N VAL A 65 6.11 23.38 4.04
CA VAL A 65 5.72 22.45 2.96
C VAL A 65 5.73 21.01 3.45
N TRP A 66 6.75 20.62 4.23
CA TRP A 66 6.81 19.30 4.86
C TRP A 66 5.65 19.07 5.83
N GLY A 67 5.35 20.04 6.69
CA GLY A 67 4.22 19.96 7.62
C GLY A 67 2.87 19.84 6.91
N LEU A 68 2.64 20.65 5.87
CA LEU A 68 1.42 20.60 5.07
C LEU A 68 1.26 19.28 4.34
N THR A 69 2.34 18.78 3.74
CA THR A 69 2.33 17.46 3.07
C THR A 69 2.04 16.35 4.08
N GLY A 70 2.64 16.39 5.27
CA GLY A 70 2.35 15.43 6.34
C GLY A 70 0.88 15.46 6.79
N ALA A 71 0.27 16.64 6.87
CA ALA A 71 -1.14 16.79 7.20
C ALA A 71 -2.05 16.19 6.10
N ILE A 72 -1.77 16.47 4.83
CA ILE A 72 -2.51 15.90 3.69
C ILE A 72 -2.36 14.38 3.66
N CYS A 73 -1.15 13.86 3.85
CA CYS A 73 -0.91 12.42 3.92
C CYS A 73 -1.66 11.75 5.07
N SER A 74 -1.79 12.42 6.23
CA SER A 74 -2.54 11.88 7.38
C SER A 74 -4.02 11.74 7.07
N ILE A 75 -4.62 12.71 6.37
CA ILE A 75 -6.01 12.63 5.91
C ILE A 75 -6.17 11.46 4.94
N GLY A 76 -5.27 11.33 3.96
CA GLY A 76 -5.27 10.20 3.02
C GLY A 76 -5.15 8.85 3.73
N ALA A 77 -4.29 8.75 4.74
CA ALA A 77 -4.12 7.53 5.53
C ALA A 77 -5.41 7.12 6.27
N ILE A 78 -6.18 8.08 6.79
CA ILE A 78 -7.47 7.79 7.43
C ILE A 78 -8.48 7.26 6.40
N CYS A 79 -8.59 7.90 5.23
CA CYS A 79 -9.45 7.40 4.15
C CYS A 79 -9.07 5.97 3.72
N TYR A 80 -7.77 5.70 3.61
CA TYR A 80 -7.26 4.36 3.31
C TYR A 80 -7.53 3.36 4.45
N ALA A 81 -7.51 3.79 5.70
CA ALA A 81 -7.87 2.94 6.84
C ALA A 81 -9.36 2.57 6.84
N GLU A 82 -10.25 3.51 6.51
CA GLU A 82 -11.68 3.25 6.33
C GLU A 82 -11.94 2.26 5.18
N LEU A 83 -11.23 2.43 4.06
CA LEU A 83 -11.35 1.53 2.92
C LEU A 83 -10.81 0.13 3.24
N GLY A 84 -9.64 0.05 3.91
CA GLY A 84 -9.01 -1.20 4.30
C GLY A 84 -9.73 -1.97 5.40
N THR A 85 -10.61 -1.31 6.16
CA THR A 85 -11.52 -1.99 7.10
C THR A 85 -12.84 -2.41 6.45
N SER A 86 -13.25 -1.74 5.37
CA SER A 86 -14.49 -2.05 4.63
C SER A 86 -14.34 -3.21 3.66
N ILE A 87 -13.19 -3.34 2.99
CA ILE A 87 -12.92 -4.40 2.00
C ILE A 87 -11.75 -5.25 2.49
N LEU A 88 -12.06 -6.39 3.11
CA LEU A 88 -11.09 -7.32 3.70
C LEU A 88 -10.54 -8.35 2.69
N THR A 89 -10.31 -7.92 1.45
CA THR A 89 -9.77 -8.78 0.39
C THR A 89 -8.25 -8.66 0.32
N SER A 90 -7.56 -9.79 0.23
CA SER A 90 -6.11 -9.80 -0.02
C SER A 90 -5.83 -9.28 -1.42
N GLY A 91 -5.05 -8.20 -1.56
CA GLY A 91 -4.75 -7.59 -2.86
C GLY A 91 -4.58 -6.07 -2.89
N ALA A 92 -4.77 -5.37 -1.76
CA ALA A 92 -4.63 -3.92 -1.64
C ALA A 92 -5.41 -3.17 -2.74
N ASP A 93 -4.76 -2.23 -3.45
CA ASP A 93 -5.39 -1.38 -4.48
C ASP A 93 -6.02 -2.19 -5.62
N TYR A 94 -5.39 -3.30 -6.03
CA TYR A 94 -5.93 -4.18 -7.07
C TYR A 94 -7.26 -4.83 -6.64
N GLY A 95 -7.34 -5.26 -5.37
CA GLY A 95 -8.57 -5.83 -4.81
C GLY A 95 -9.74 -4.84 -4.80
N TYR A 96 -9.48 -3.57 -4.51
CA TYR A 96 -10.52 -2.53 -4.54
C TYR A 96 -11.05 -2.26 -5.94
N ILE A 97 -10.15 -2.19 -6.93
CA ILE A 97 -10.50 -1.90 -8.33
C ILE A 97 -11.22 -3.10 -8.95
N MET A 98 -10.76 -4.32 -8.66
CA MET A 98 -11.41 -5.55 -9.14
C MET A 98 -12.85 -5.67 -8.61
N ASN A 99 -13.08 -5.33 -7.33
CA ASN A 99 -14.42 -5.37 -6.74
C ASN A 99 -15.36 -4.27 -7.27
N SER A 100 -14.83 -3.11 -7.68
CA SER A 100 -15.64 -1.95 -8.06
C SER A 100 -15.85 -1.80 -9.57
N TYR A 101 -14.85 -2.16 -10.39
CA TYR A 101 -14.79 -1.87 -11.82
C TYR A 101 -14.62 -3.11 -12.72
N GLY A 102 -14.36 -4.29 -12.16
CA GLY A 102 -14.19 -5.55 -12.90
C GLY A 102 -12.77 -5.78 -13.44
N ASP A 103 -12.60 -6.85 -14.22
CA ASP A 103 -11.29 -7.45 -14.54
C ASP A 103 -10.41 -6.61 -15.46
N LEU A 104 -10.98 -5.97 -16.48
CA LEU A 104 -10.23 -5.20 -17.48
C LEU A 104 -9.56 -3.92 -16.90
N PRO A 105 -10.27 -3.06 -16.14
CA PRO A 105 -9.63 -1.91 -15.49
C PRO A 105 -8.66 -2.31 -14.38
N ALA A 106 -8.91 -3.41 -13.67
CA ALA A 106 -7.96 -3.95 -12.69
C ALA A 106 -6.64 -4.40 -13.36
N PHE A 107 -6.73 -5.08 -14.52
CA PHE A 107 -5.56 -5.46 -15.30
C PHE A 107 -4.77 -4.25 -15.82
N LEU A 108 -5.46 -3.24 -16.35
CA LEU A 108 -4.81 -2.01 -16.83
C LEU A 108 -4.10 -1.25 -15.71
N PHE A 109 -4.71 -1.16 -14.53
CA PHE A 109 -4.07 -0.57 -13.36
C PHE A 109 -2.80 -1.34 -12.97
N LEU A 110 -2.88 -2.67 -12.88
CA LEU A 110 -1.72 -3.52 -12.59
C LEU A 110 -0.62 -3.33 -13.64
N TRP A 111 -0.99 -3.30 -14.92
CA TRP A 111 -0.07 -3.08 -16.04
C TRP A 111 0.67 -1.75 -15.93
N VAL A 112 -0.04 -0.65 -15.64
CA VAL A 112 0.56 0.67 -15.45
C VAL A 112 1.46 0.69 -14.21
N CYS A 113 1.04 0.08 -13.10
CA CYS A 113 1.87 -0.04 -11.90
C CYS A 113 3.21 -0.73 -12.19
N LEU A 114 3.19 -1.82 -12.96
CA LEU A 114 4.38 -2.60 -13.30
C LEU A 114 5.30 -1.91 -14.33
N VAL A 115 4.74 -1.13 -15.26
CA VAL A 115 5.53 -0.50 -16.33
C VAL A 115 6.04 0.88 -15.91
N VAL A 116 5.24 1.67 -15.19
CA VAL A 116 5.49 3.09 -14.94
C VAL A 116 5.96 3.34 -13.50
N ILE A 117 5.31 2.71 -12.51
CA ILE A 117 5.53 3.03 -11.09
C ILE A 117 6.73 2.26 -10.54
N VAL A 118 6.75 0.95 -10.76
CA VAL A 118 7.87 0.08 -10.37
C VAL A 118 8.34 -0.62 -11.64
N PRO A 119 9.13 0.06 -12.49
CA PRO A 119 9.64 -0.58 -13.69
C PRO A 119 10.45 -1.80 -13.26
N ILE A 120 9.94 -3.00 -13.55
CA ILE A 120 10.60 -4.29 -13.22
C ILE A 120 11.86 -4.56 -14.07
N GLY A 121 12.42 -3.50 -14.67
CA GLY A 121 13.48 -3.51 -15.67
C GLY A 121 14.80 -2.90 -15.21
N GLU A 122 15.05 -2.76 -13.91
CA GLU A 122 16.38 -2.40 -13.38
C GLU A 122 17.33 -3.60 -13.49
N THR A 123 17.61 -4.04 -14.72
CA THR A 123 18.83 -4.81 -15.01
C THR A 123 19.98 -3.83 -14.91
N GLN A 124 20.60 -3.78 -13.72
CA GLN A 124 21.91 -3.14 -13.58
C GLN A 124 22.87 -3.80 -14.58
N SER A 125 23.22 -3.09 -15.64
CA SER A 125 24.47 -3.35 -16.35
C SER A 125 25.62 -2.97 -15.40
N PRO A 126 26.51 -3.91 -15.00
CA PRO A 126 27.69 -3.55 -14.24
C PRO A 126 28.69 -2.87 -15.18
N ARG A 127 28.82 -1.54 -15.08
CA ARG A 127 30.01 -0.82 -15.55
C ARG A 127 30.32 0.33 -14.60
#